data_AF-A0A521Z8M0-F1
#
_entry.id   AF-A0A521Z8M0-F1
#
_cell.length_a   1.000
_cell.length_b   1.000
_cell.length_c   1.000
_cell.angle_alpha   90.00
_cell.angle_beta   90.00
_cell.angle_gamma   90.00
#
_symmetry.space_group_name_H-M   'P 1'
#
loop_
_entity.id
_entity.type
_entity.pdbx_description
1 polymer ?
#
loop_
_entity_poly.entity_id
_entity_poly.type
_entity_poly.pdbx_seq_one_letter_code
_entity_poly.pdbx_strand_id
1 'polypeptide(L)' 'IETHLCTTIDVCEQRDPKGLYEKARHGKIDGFTGISAPYEAPQEPELRIDTGCKTVEQSVATLIKKLAPRLY' A
#
# COMPACT_ATOMS: atom_id res chain seq x y z
N ILE A 1 5.07 -13.45 6.06
CA ILE A 1 4.78 -13.56 4.62
C ILE A 1 4.90 -12.16 4.03
N GLU A 2 5.61 -11.97 2.93
CA GLU A 2 5.67 -10.65 2.29
C GLU A 2 4.34 -10.34 1.61
N THR A 3 3.73 -9.21 1.95
CA THR A 3 2.43 -8.77 1.38
C THR A 3 2.55 -7.38 0.79
N HIS A 4 2.40 -7.28 -0.52
CA HIS A 4 2.43 -6.01 -1.25
C HIS A 4 1.03 -5.39 -1.29
N LEU A 5 0.89 -4.22 -0.68
CA LEU A 5 -0.32 -3.40 -0.77
C LEU A 5 -0.23 -2.51 -2.02
N CYS A 6 -0.68 -3.03 -3.16
CA CYS A 6 -0.41 -2.47 -4.49
C CYS A 6 -1.42 -1.40 -4.93
N THR A 7 -1.94 -0.62 -3.99
CA THR A 7 -2.88 0.47 -4.29
C THR A 7 -2.17 1.58 -5.06
N THR A 8 -2.84 2.15 -6.05
CA THR A 8 -2.25 3.21 -6.86
C THR A 8 -1.96 4.46 -6.03
N ILE A 9 -0.97 5.24 -6.47
CA ILE A 9 -0.62 6.49 -5.82
C ILE A 9 -1.78 7.49 -5.85
N ASP A 10 -2.55 7.54 -6.94
CA ASP A 10 -3.69 8.46 -7.08
C ASP A 10 -4.74 8.22 -5.99
N VAL A 11 -5.03 6.95 -5.68
CA VAL A 11 -5.96 6.59 -4.59
C VAL A 11 -5.36 6.92 -3.23
N CYS A 12 -4.05 6.72 -3.05
CA CYS A 12 -3.37 7.09 -1.81
C CYS A 12 -3.38 8.61 -1.57
N GLU A 13 -3.11 9.39 -2.62
CA GLU A 13 -3.13 10.85 -2.62
C GLU A 13 -4.54 11.40 -2.44
N GLN A 14 -5.56 10.78 -3.04
CA GLN A 14 -6.96 11.15 -2.79
C GLN A 14 -7.37 10.97 -1.33
N ARG A 15 -6.87 9.92 -0.66
CA ARG A 15 -7.22 9.63 0.74
C ARG A 15 -6.54 10.58 1.72
N ASP A 16 -5.33 11.02 1.39
CA ASP A 16 -4.37 11.80 2.20
C ASP A 16 -4.85 12.28 3.58
N PRO A 17 -5.05 11.38 4.56
CA PRO A 17 -5.72 11.73 5.81
C PRO A 17 -4.87 12.64 6.70
N LYS A 18 -3.59 12.80 6.36
CA LYS A 18 -2.60 13.58 7.10
C LYS A 18 -2.07 14.80 6.32
N GLY A 19 -2.56 15.03 5.10
CA GLY A 19 -2.05 16.10 4.22
C GLY A 19 -0.57 15.93 3.84
N LEU A 20 -0.04 14.69 3.82
CA LEU A 20 1.37 14.43 3.54
C LEU A 20 1.65 14.43 2.04
N TYR A 21 0.75 13.88 1.22
CA TYR A 21 0.89 13.93 -0.24
C TYR A 21 0.80 15.39 -0.71
N GLU A 22 -0.15 16.16 -0.17
CA GLU A 22 -0.27 17.60 -0.48
C GLU A 22 1.02 18.37 -0.13
N LYS A 23 1.57 18.15 1.06
CA LYS A 23 2.83 18.80 1.49
C LYS A 23 4.01 18.40 0.61
N ALA A 24 4.10 17.12 0.24
CA ALA A 24 5.15 16.61 -0.64
C ALA A 24 5.04 17.20 -2.06
N ARG A 25 3.83 17.33 -2.62
CA ARG A 25 3.60 18.02 -3.92
C ARG A 25 4.02 19.48 -3.90
N HIS A 26 3.86 20.15 -2.76
CA HIS A 26 4.33 21.53 -2.55
C HIS A 26 5.81 21.65 -2.18
N GLY A 27 6.59 20.56 -2.24
CA GLY A 27 8.03 20.59 -1.91
C GLY A 27 8.33 20.84 -0.43
N LYS A 28 7.36 20.63 0.46
CA LYS A 28 7.56 20.79 1.92
C LYS A 28 8.09 19.53 2.58
N ILE A 29 8.14 18.41 1.86
CA ILE A 29 8.67 17.12 2.32
C ILE A 29 9.59 16.56 1.24
N ASP A 30 10.88 16.51 1.55
CA ASP A 30 11.89 15.89 0.69
C ASP A 30 11.88 14.36 0.83
N GLY A 31 12.25 13.67 -0.24
CA GLY A 31 12.39 12.21 -0.24
C GLY A 31 11.08 11.44 -0.03
N PHE A 32 9.94 12.01 -0.39
CA PHE A 32 8.63 11.38 -0.22
C PHE A 32 8.43 10.28 -1.27
N THR A 33 8.30 9.04 -0.81
CA THR A 33 8.14 7.85 -1.66
C THR A 33 6.88 7.95 -2.54
N GLY A 34 7.04 7.76 -3.84
CA GLY A 34 5.99 7.92 -4.85
C GLY A 34 5.88 9.32 -5.44
N ILE A 35 6.47 10.35 -4.81
CA ILE A 35 6.50 11.73 -5.34
C ILE A 35 7.92 12.13 -5.74
N SER A 36 8.81 12.30 -4.76
CA SER A 36 10.19 12.78 -4.97
C SER A 36 11.25 11.68 -4.79
N ALA A 37 10.86 10.51 -4.28
CA ALA A 37 11.66 9.29 -4.23
C ALA A 37 10.89 8.12 -4.88
N PRO A 38 11.57 7.14 -5.50
CA PRO A 38 10.91 5.98 -6.10
C PRO A 38 10.29 5.07 -5.02
N TYR A 39 9.21 4.37 -5.40
CA TYR A 39 8.70 3.22 -4.65
C TYR A 39 9.13 1.95 -5.38
N GLU A 40 9.95 1.13 -4.74
CA GLU A 40 10.41 -0.14 -5.29
C GLU A 40 9.44 -1.24 -4.86
N ALA A 41 8.47 -1.53 -5.74
CA ALA A 41 7.54 -2.62 -5.50
C ALA A 41 8.29 -3.97 -5.43
N PRO A 42 7.91 -4.88 -4.52
CA PRO A 42 8.53 -6.19 -4.44
C PRO A 42 8.29 -6.96 -5.75
N GLN A 43 9.34 -7.63 -6.24
CA GLN A 43 9.30 -8.39 -7.48
C GLN A 43 8.37 -9.61 -7.34
N GLU A 44 8.56 -10.40 -6.27
CA GLU A 44 7.85 -11.67 -6.05
C GLU A 44 7.18 -11.72 -4.66
N PRO A 45 6.21 -10.83 -4.37
CA PRO A 45 5.53 -10.86 -3.08
C PRO A 45 4.66 -12.11 -2.96
N GLU A 46 4.66 -12.72 -1.78
CA GLU A 46 3.84 -13.92 -1.52
C GLU A 46 2.33 -13.65 -1.59
N LEU A 47 1.93 -12.38 -1.41
CA LEU A 47 0.56 -11.90 -1.52
C LEU A 47 0.51 -10.47 -2.06
N ARG A 48 -0.42 -10.20 -2.97
CA ARG A 48 -0.75 -8.85 -3.45
C ARG A 48 -2.17 -8.49 -3.05
N ILE A 49 -2.37 -7.30 -2.47
CA ILE A 49 -3.67 -6.78 -2.08
C ILE A 49 -3.81 -5.35 -2.57
N ASP A 50 -4.76 -5.12 -3.47
CA ASP A 50 -5.16 -3.76 -3.85
C ASP A 50 -6.21 -3.25 -2.86
N THR A 51 -5.80 -2.32 -2.00
CA THR A 51 -6.68 -1.68 -1.00
C THR A 51 -7.46 -0.49 -1.57
N GLY A 52 -7.27 -0.14 -2.84
CA GLY A 52 -8.14 0.76 -3.59
C GLY A 52 -9.44 0.07 -4.00
N CYS A 53 -9.36 -1.24 -4.31
CA CYS A 53 -10.50 -2.03 -4.78
C CYS A 53 -11.12 -2.95 -3.72
N LYS A 54 -10.51 -3.07 -2.54
CA LYS A 54 -10.97 -3.95 -1.45
C LYS A 54 -11.25 -3.17 -0.17
N THR A 55 -12.24 -3.62 0.58
CA THR A 55 -12.43 -3.15 1.96
C THR A 55 -11.36 -3.74 2.88
N VAL A 56 -11.28 -3.22 4.11
CA VAL A 56 -10.38 -3.73 5.14
C VAL A 56 -10.71 -5.19 5.43
N GLU A 57 -11.99 -5.53 5.59
CA GLU A 57 -12.47 -6.88 5.90
C GLU A 57 -12.07 -7.86 4.80
N GLN A 58 -12.25 -7.49 3.53
CA GLN A 58 -11.85 -8.31 2.38
C GLN A 58 -10.33 -8.52 2.32
N SER A 59 -9.57 -7.48 2.65
CA SER A 59 -8.11 -7.52 2.67
C SER A 59 -7.59 -8.44 3.79
N VAL A 60 -8.15 -8.31 4.99
CA VAL A 60 -7.83 -9.15 6.16
C VAL A 60 -8.23 -10.60 5.91
N ALA A 61 -9.41 -10.86 5.35
CA ALA A 61 -9.85 -12.21 4.99
C ALA A 61 -8.88 -12.88 4.01
N THR A 62 -8.37 -12.12 3.03
CA THR A 62 -7.36 -12.60 2.07
C THR A 62 -6.05 -12.96 2.77
N LEU A 63 -5.61 -12.12 3.71
CA LEU A 63 -4.39 -12.36 4.51
C LEU A 63 -4.51 -13.62 5.38
N ILE A 64 -5.63 -13.76 6.11
CA ILE A 64 -5.90 -14.93 6.95
C ILE A 64 -5.92 -16.20 6.11
N LYS A 65 -6.59 -16.20 4.95
CA LYS A 65 -6.63 -17.35 4.04
C LYS A 65 -5.22 -17.80 3.61
N LYS A 66 -4.29 -16.85 3.40
CA LYS A 66 -2.89 -17.16 3.04
C LYS A 66 -2.07 -17.68 4.21
N LEU A 67 -2.38 -17.25 5.44
CA LEU A 67 -1.66 -17.66 6.65
C LEU A 67 -2.19 -18.96 7.27
N ALA A 68 -3.48 -19.27 7.12
CA ALA A 68 -4.11 -20.41 7.79
C ALA A 68 -3.40 -21.76 7.57
N PRO A 69 -2.92 -22.12 6.36
CA PRO A 69 -2.20 -23.39 6.15
C PRO A 69 -0.82 -23.46 6.82
N ARG A 70 -0.28 -22.36 7.33
CA ARG A 70 1.04 -22.29 7.99
C ARG A 70 0.94 -22.39 9.52
N LEU A 71 -0.28 -22.43 10.04
CA LEU A 71 -0.56 -22.52 11.48
C LEU A 71 -0.82 -23.96 11.94
N TYR A 72 -0.79 -24.93 11.03
CA TYR A 72 -1.00 -26.35 11.26
C TYR A 72 0.08 -27.18 10.58
#